data_AF-A0A2D8RV74-F1
#
_entry.id   AF-A0A2D8RV74-F1
#
_cell.length_a   1.000
_cell.length_b   1.000
_cell.length_c   1.000
_cell.angle_alpha   90.00
_cell.angle_beta   90.00
_cell.angle_gamma   90.00
#
_symmetry.space_group_name_H-M   'P 1'
#
loop_
_entity.id
_entity.type
_entity.pdbx_description
1 polymer ?
#
loop_
_entity_poly.entity_id
_entity_poly.type
_entity_poly.pdbx_seq_one_letter_code
_entity_poly.pdbx_strand_id
1 'polypeptide(L)'
;MRPVHAFFLATAAVTIFVLPAQAEMVTATGSLIKKDTYGTEEAWGRTLKLPEGGKVVRVMDGTYGFSILNAKGDAIADFLLPQDAVGLELAPGEYKLSPYVCAQHRHHHVEVTVEY
;
A
#
# COMPACT_ATOMS: atom_id res chain seq x y z
N MET A 1 54.78 18.65 51.71
CA MET A 1 54.31 17.91 50.52
C MET A 1 52.80 18.01 50.48
N ARG A 2 52.20 18.55 49.41
CA ARG A 2 50.75 18.76 49.25
C ARG A 2 50.21 17.78 48.19
N PRO A 3 49.05 17.16 48.36
CA PRO A 3 48.48 16.30 47.32
C PRO A 3 47.77 17.15 46.27
N VAL A 4 48.10 16.90 45.00
CA VAL A 4 47.42 17.46 43.82
C VAL A 4 46.15 16.64 43.61
N HIS A 5 44.98 17.28 43.65
CA HIS A 5 43.70 16.64 43.34
C HIS A 5 43.50 16.66 41.83
N ALA A 6 43.60 15.49 41.20
CA ALA A 6 43.26 15.31 39.79
C ALA A 6 41.73 15.21 39.67
N PHE A 7 41.11 16.24 39.10
CA PHE A 7 39.71 16.21 38.68
C PHE A 7 39.59 15.38 37.39
N PHE A 8 39.01 14.18 37.49
CA PHE A 8 38.55 13.42 36.33
C PHE A 8 37.18 13.96 35.90
N LEU A 9 37.11 14.61 34.72
CA LEU A 9 35.85 14.89 34.03
C LEU A 9 35.35 13.59 33.41
N ALA A 10 34.22 13.08 33.90
CA ALA A 10 33.51 11.95 33.30
C ALA A 10 32.65 12.45 32.13
N THR A 11 33.04 12.10 30.90
CA THR A 11 32.27 12.36 29.69
C THR A 11 31.12 11.36 29.61
N ALA A 12 29.89 11.81 29.85
CA ALA A 12 28.71 10.97 29.68
C ALA A 12 28.43 10.75 28.18
N ALA A 13 28.66 9.52 27.71
CA ALA A 13 28.29 9.11 26.35
C ALA A 13 26.77 8.93 26.27
N VAL A 14 26.08 9.78 25.52
CA VAL A 14 24.67 9.62 25.18
C VAL A 14 24.56 8.60 24.05
N THR A 15 24.14 7.38 24.37
CA THR A 15 23.76 6.37 23.37
C THR A 15 22.38 6.70 22.82
N ILE A 16 22.32 7.14 21.56
CA ILE A 16 21.06 7.28 20.82
C ILE A 16 20.63 5.87 20.39
N PHE A 17 19.56 5.35 20.99
CA PHE A 17 18.90 4.14 20.52
C PHE A 17 18.11 4.49 19.26
N VAL A 18 18.66 4.18 18.09
CA VAL A 18 17.92 4.18 16.82
C VAL A 18 17.07 2.91 16.81
N LEU A 19 15.75 3.05 17.00
CA LEU A 19 14.83 1.95 16.77
C LEU A 19 14.75 1.69 15.25
N PRO A 20 14.71 0.44 14.79
CA PRO A 20 14.52 0.14 13.37
C PRO A 20 13.18 0.70 12.91
N ALA A 21 13.15 1.34 11.73
CA ALA A 21 11.90 1.67 11.07
C ALA A 21 11.13 0.36 10.83
N GLN A 22 9.92 0.27 11.38
CA GLN A 22 9.02 -0.85 11.10
C GLN A 22 8.21 -0.47 9.87
N ALA A 23 8.20 -1.36 8.88
CA ALA A 23 7.38 -1.16 7.71
C ALA A 23 5.90 -1.22 8.12
N GLU A 24 5.14 -0.21 7.73
CA GLU A 24 3.71 -0.14 8.01
C GLU A 24 2.95 -0.83 6.86
N MET A 25 1.82 -1.47 7.19
CA MET A 25 0.96 -2.08 6.18
C MET A 25 -0.33 -1.30 6.04
N VAL A 26 -0.67 -0.95 4.81
CA VAL A 26 -1.97 -0.36 4.45
C VAL A 26 -2.68 -1.25 3.44
N THR A 27 -4.00 -1.38 3.58
CA THR A 27 -4.83 -2.14 2.64
C THR A 27 -5.83 -1.24 1.94
N ALA A 28 -5.75 -1.22 0.61
CA ALA A 28 -6.74 -0.60 -0.26
C ALA A 28 -7.76 -1.63 -0.74
N THR A 29 -8.93 -1.14 -1.12
CA THR A 29 -10.00 -1.98 -1.66
C THR A 29 -10.63 -1.35 -2.88
N GLY A 30 -11.10 -2.18 -3.80
CA GLY A 30 -11.89 -1.76 -4.95
C GLY A 30 -13.04 -2.73 -5.16
N SER A 31 -14.22 -2.19 -5.42
CA SER A 31 -15.42 -2.94 -5.76
C SER A 31 -16.10 -2.31 -6.97
N LEU A 32 -16.64 -3.15 -7.84
CA LEU A 32 -17.41 -2.73 -9.00
C LEU A 32 -18.63 -3.63 -9.16
N ILE A 33 -19.81 -3.02 -9.27
CA ILE A 33 -21.06 -3.68 -9.66
C ILE A 33 -21.61 -3.02 -10.92
N LYS A 34 -22.02 -3.84 -11.88
CA LYS A 34 -22.80 -3.41 -13.05
C LYS A 34 -24.14 -4.14 -13.09
N LYS A 35 -25.20 -3.46 -13.50
CA LYS A 35 -26.52 -4.08 -13.67
C LYS A 35 -27.09 -3.71 -15.03
N ASP A 36 -26.84 -4.58 -16.00
CA ASP A 36 -27.21 -4.37 -17.41
C ASP A 36 -28.71 -4.10 -17.59
N THR A 37 -29.56 -4.81 -16.86
CA THR A 37 -31.03 -4.64 -16.92
C THR A 37 -31.48 -3.20 -16.69
N TYR A 38 -30.75 -2.46 -15.86
CA TYR A 38 -31.08 -1.08 -15.50
C TYR A 38 -30.04 -0.07 -16.02
N GLY A 39 -28.99 -0.53 -16.71
CA GLY A 39 -27.88 0.29 -17.16
C GLY A 39 -27.12 0.99 -16.03
N THR A 40 -27.15 0.46 -14.80
CA THR A 40 -26.49 1.09 -13.64
C THR A 40 -25.11 0.51 -13.38
N GLU A 41 -24.24 1.35 -12.82
CA GLU A 41 -22.89 0.99 -12.40
C GLU A 41 -22.58 1.70 -11.08
N GLU A 42 -21.98 0.96 -10.15
CA GLU A 42 -21.55 1.49 -8.87
C GLU A 42 -20.15 0.97 -8.53
N ALA A 43 -19.27 1.90 -8.17
CA ALA A 43 -17.90 1.60 -7.78
C ALA A 43 -17.62 2.23 -6.41
N TRP A 44 -16.96 1.48 -5.53
CA TRP A 44 -16.57 1.97 -4.21
C TRP A 44 -15.29 1.29 -3.73
N GLY A 45 -14.66 1.83 -2.70
CA GLY A 45 -13.42 1.28 -2.18
C GLY A 45 -12.66 2.24 -1.28
N ARG A 46 -11.57 1.76 -0.71
CA ARG A 46 -10.61 2.56 0.06
C ARG A 46 -9.40 2.86 -0.81
N THR A 47 -9.12 4.14 -1.00
CA THR A 47 -7.90 4.64 -1.66
C THR A 47 -6.66 4.15 -0.92
N LEU A 48 -5.68 3.67 -1.67
CA LEU A 48 -4.34 3.39 -1.17
C LEU A 48 -3.60 4.72 -1.00
N LYS A 49 -3.13 5.03 0.20
CA LYS A 49 -2.32 6.22 0.45
C LYS A 49 -0.96 5.79 0.99
N LEU A 50 0.08 6.06 0.22
CA LEU A 50 1.44 5.70 0.55
C LEU A 50 2.24 6.99 0.85
N PRO A 51 2.65 7.24 2.10
CA PRO A 51 3.48 8.40 2.44
C PRO A 51 4.90 8.28 1.89
N GLU A 52 5.37 7.06 1.67
CA GLU A 52 6.65 6.72 1.04
C GLU A 52 6.47 5.59 0.00
N GLY A 53 7.55 5.14 -0.63
CA GLY A 53 7.47 4.06 -1.61
C GLY A 53 7.13 2.74 -0.91
N GLY A 54 6.29 1.91 -1.51
CA GLY A 54 5.83 0.66 -0.91
C GLY A 54 5.84 -0.49 -1.89
N LYS A 55 5.74 -1.71 -1.35
CA LYS A 55 5.67 -2.96 -2.12
C LYS A 55 4.39 -3.70 -1.84
N VAL A 56 3.70 -4.13 -2.88
CA VAL A 56 2.52 -5.00 -2.73
C VAL A 56 2.96 -6.34 -2.13
N VAL A 57 2.42 -6.69 -0.97
CA VAL A 57 2.77 -7.93 -0.25
C VAL A 57 1.63 -8.95 -0.26
N ARG A 58 0.40 -8.52 -0.53
CA ARG A 58 -0.77 -9.39 -0.57
C ARG A 58 -1.83 -8.82 -1.49
N VAL A 59 -2.49 -9.71 -2.23
CA VAL A 59 -3.75 -9.45 -2.90
C VAL A 59 -4.77 -10.50 -2.47
N MET A 60 -5.97 -10.05 -2.09
CA MET A 60 -7.12 -10.90 -1.78
C MET A 60 -8.26 -10.65 -2.77
N ASP A 61 -9.03 -11.70 -3.00
CA ASP A 61 -10.08 -11.77 -4.02
C ASP A 61 -9.54 -11.51 -5.43
N GLY A 62 -10.21 -10.67 -6.21
CA GLY A 62 -9.65 -10.23 -7.49
C GLY A 62 -9.78 -11.21 -8.65
N THR A 63 -10.47 -12.35 -8.55
CA THR A 63 -10.55 -13.42 -9.59
C THR A 63 -10.55 -13.01 -11.08
N TYR A 64 -11.14 -11.88 -11.47
CA TYR A 64 -11.21 -11.40 -12.86
C TYR A 64 -10.20 -10.32 -13.24
N GLY A 65 -9.25 -10.02 -12.36
CA GLY A 65 -8.24 -9.00 -12.54
C GLY A 65 -8.65 -7.60 -12.09
N PHE A 66 -7.69 -6.68 -12.12
CA PHE A 66 -7.88 -5.28 -11.73
C PHE A 66 -6.76 -4.39 -12.28
N SER A 67 -7.02 -3.09 -12.37
CA SER A 67 -5.99 -2.05 -12.57
C SER A 67 -5.67 -1.35 -11.26
N ILE A 68 -4.41 -0.92 -11.12
CA ILE A 68 -4.02 0.12 -10.15
C ILE A 68 -3.98 1.45 -10.89
N LEU A 69 -4.81 2.39 -10.44
CA LEU A 69 -4.91 3.73 -11.01
C LEU A 69 -4.18 4.73 -10.13
N ASN A 70 -3.44 5.66 -10.72
CA ASN A 70 -2.84 6.78 -9.99
C ASN A 70 -3.90 7.85 -9.65
N ALA A 71 -3.48 8.92 -8.96
CA ALA A 71 -4.36 10.04 -8.59
C ALA A 71 -5.00 10.77 -9.79
N LYS A 72 -4.43 10.68 -11.00
CA LYS A 72 -4.98 11.24 -12.23
C LYS A 72 -6.01 10.32 -12.90
N GLY A 73 -6.12 9.08 -12.44
CA GLY A 73 -6.98 8.05 -13.03
C GLY A 73 -6.30 7.23 -14.11
N ASP A 74 -5.00 7.43 -14.35
CA ASP A 74 -4.27 6.62 -15.33
C ASP A 74 -3.91 5.26 -14.71
N ALA A 75 -4.12 4.18 -15.47
CA ALA A 75 -3.63 2.86 -15.10
C ALA A 75 -2.10 2.84 -15.14
N ILE A 76 -1.48 2.48 -14.02
CA ILE A 76 -0.03 2.31 -13.91
C ILE A 76 0.38 0.83 -13.93
N ALA A 77 -0.58 -0.07 -13.68
CA ALA A 77 -0.40 -1.51 -13.75
C ALA A 77 -1.76 -2.18 -13.93
N ASP A 78 -1.77 -3.28 -14.68
CA ASP A 78 -2.94 -4.09 -15.02
C ASP A 78 -2.65 -5.56 -14.75
N PHE A 79 -3.54 -6.23 -14.05
CA PHE A 79 -3.35 -7.62 -13.63
C PHE A 79 -4.56 -8.44 -14.01
N LEU A 80 -4.40 -9.39 -14.94
CA LEU A 80 -5.43 -10.39 -15.24
C LEU A 80 -5.47 -11.48 -14.16
N LEU A 81 -4.30 -11.89 -13.67
CA LEU A 81 -4.16 -12.72 -12.49
C LEU A 81 -3.74 -11.81 -11.32
N PRO A 82 -4.60 -11.63 -10.30
CA PRO A 82 -4.35 -10.66 -9.24
C PRO A 82 -3.05 -10.89 -8.47
N GLN A 83 -2.63 -12.15 -8.35
CA GLN A 83 -1.47 -12.51 -7.55
C GLN A 83 -0.15 -12.09 -8.20
N ASP A 84 -0.17 -11.78 -9.49
CA ASP A 84 0.98 -11.22 -10.20
C ASP A 84 1.30 -9.79 -9.75
N ALA A 85 0.38 -9.13 -9.04
CA ALA A 85 0.64 -7.82 -8.44
C ALA A 85 1.56 -7.90 -7.21
N VAL A 86 1.70 -9.07 -6.58
CA VAL A 86 2.58 -9.24 -5.41
C VAL A 86 4.03 -9.03 -5.83
N GLY A 87 4.72 -8.14 -5.14
CA GLY A 87 6.08 -7.71 -5.45
C GLY A 87 6.16 -6.44 -6.30
N LEU A 88 5.03 -5.91 -6.81
CA LEU A 88 5.02 -4.61 -7.47
C LEU A 88 5.47 -3.51 -6.49
N GLU A 89 6.45 -2.72 -6.92
CA GLU A 89 6.86 -1.50 -6.21
C GLU A 89 6.05 -0.30 -6.70
N LEU A 90 5.60 0.50 -5.74
CA LEU A 90 4.82 1.71 -5.93
C LEU A 90 5.59 2.89 -5.36
N ALA A 91 5.60 4.00 -6.10
CA ALA A 91 6.09 5.27 -5.59
C ALA A 91 5.18 5.81 -4.46
N PRO A 92 5.64 6.80 -3.69
CA PRO A 92 4.75 7.53 -2.79
C PRO A 92 3.60 8.17 -3.57
N GLY A 93 2.38 8.12 -3.03
CA GLY A 93 1.22 8.69 -3.69
C GLY A 93 -0.12 8.10 -3.28
N GLU A 94 -1.16 8.50 -4.02
CA GLU A 94 -2.50 7.96 -3.86
C GLU A 94 -2.88 7.09 -5.07
N TYR A 95 -3.44 5.93 -4.78
CA TYR A 95 -3.86 4.96 -5.80
C TYR A 95 -5.27 4.43 -5.54
N LYS A 96 -5.95 4.04 -6.61
CA LYS A 96 -7.26 3.37 -6.55
C LYS A 96 -7.17 2.02 -7.23
N LEU A 97 -7.94 1.07 -6.72
CA LEU A 97 -8.10 -0.23 -7.34
C LEU A 97 -9.35 -0.20 -8.21
N SER A 98 -9.21 -0.60 -9.47
CA SER A 98 -10.32 -0.70 -10.41
C SER A 98 -10.50 -2.16 -10.83
N PRO A 99 -11.42 -2.91 -10.18
CA PRO A 99 -11.69 -4.30 -10.52
C PRO A 99 -12.25 -4.44 -11.93
N TYR A 100 -11.94 -5.55 -12.58
CA TYR A 100 -12.55 -5.88 -13.86
C TYR A 100 -13.83 -6.69 -13.67
N VAL A 101 -14.81 -6.44 -14.54
CA VAL A 101 -16.03 -7.23 -14.61
C VAL A 101 -16.23 -7.70 -16.05
N CYS A 102 -16.81 -8.87 -16.22
CA CYS A 102 -17.15 -9.41 -17.53
C CYS A 102 -18.67 -9.52 -17.70
N ALA A 103 -19.11 -9.95 -18.89
CA ALA A 103 -20.53 -10.10 -19.19
C ALA A 103 -21.28 -11.02 -18.21
N GLN A 104 -20.58 -12.01 -17.64
CA GLN A 104 -21.15 -13.00 -16.73
C GLN A 104 -20.92 -12.66 -15.24
N HIS A 105 -19.83 -11.95 -14.93
CA HIS A 105 -19.44 -11.61 -13.57
C HIS A 105 -19.51 -10.10 -13.38
N ARG A 106 -20.72 -9.66 -13.03
CA ARG A 106 -21.08 -8.25 -12.93
C ARG A 106 -20.83 -7.63 -11.56
N HIS A 107 -20.21 -8.36 -10.65
CA HIS A 107 -19.79 -7.88 -9.35
C HIS A 107 -18.40 -8.43 -9.07
N HIS A 108 -17.48 -7.55 -8.67
CA HIS A 108 -16.13 -7.95 -8.33
C HIS A 108 -15.55 -7.08 -7.22
N HIS A 109 -14.74 -7.71 -6.36
CA HIS A 109 -14.05 -7.09 -5.24
C HIS A 109 -12.57 -7.50 -5.27
N VAL A 110 -11.70 -6.59 -4.86
CA VAL A 110 -10.27 -6.84 -4.68
C VAL A 110 -9.74 -6.05 -3.49
N GLU A 111 -8.83 -6.66 -2.75
CA GLU A 111 -8.02 -5.99 -1.73
C GLU A 111 -6.54 -6.10 -2.05
N VAL A 112 -5.80 -5.00 -1.87
CA VAL A 112 -4.36 -4.97 -2.07
C VAL A 112 -3.71 -4.40 -0.81
N THR A 113 -2.82 -5.17 -0.19
CA THR A 113 -1.99 -4.72 0.93
C THR A 113 -0.61 -4.36 0.45
N VAL A 114 -0.15 -3.19 0.87
CA VAL A 114 1.18 -2.66 0.60
C VAL A 114 1.90 -2.47 1.92
N GLU A 115 3.14 -2.92 1.95
CA GLU A 115 4.12 -2.62 3.01
C GLU A 115 4.96 -1.42 2.55
N TYR A 116 5.06 -0.37 3.36
CA TYR A 116 5.85 0.84 3.09
C TYR A 116 6.69 1.23 4.31
#